data_AF-A0A3A1WW44-F1
#
_entry.id   AF-A0A3A1WW44-F1
#
_cell.length_a   1.000
_cell.length_b   1.000
_cell.length_c   1.000
_cell.angle_alpha   90.00
_cell.angle_beta   90.00
_cell.angle_gamma   90.00
#
_symmetry.space_group_name_H-M   'P 1'
#
loop_
_entity.id
_entity.type
_entity.pdbx_description
1 polymer ?
#
loop_
_entity_poly.entity_id
_entity_poly.type
_entity_poly.pdbx_seq_one_letter_code
_entity_poly.pdbx_strand_id
1 'polypeptide(L)' 'DNSLTDDQKILVEKVCEKFAGYSGSDLSAMTHSEDPWKNAYDGANGSAICVQKITKDSLKDYYSTHNFLR' A
#
# COMPACT_ATOMS: atom_id res chain seq x y z
N ASP A 1 -4.55 -18.72 -18.68
CA ASP A 1 -5.56 -18.91 -17.62
C ASP A 1 -5.49 -17.67 -16.73
N ASN A 2 -6.57 -16.89 -16.65
CA ASN A 2 -6.59 -15.56 -15.99
C ASN A 2 -7.36 -15.60 -14.66
N SER A 3 -7.61 -16.78 -14.10
CA SER A 3 -8.32 -16.95 -12.84
C SER A 3 -7.38 -16.89 -11.64
N LEU A 4 -7.79 -16.16 -10.60
CA LEU A 4 -7.14 -16.23 -9.28
C LEU A 4 -7.41 -17.58 -8.62
N THR A 5 -6.44 -18.08 -7.86
CA THR A 5 -6.64 -19.23 -6.97
C THR A 5 -7.54 -18.85 -5.79
N ASP A 6 -8.10 -19.84 -5.09
CA ASP A 6 -8.97 -19.55 -3.95
C ASP A 6 -8.22 -18.86 -2.80
N ASP A 7 -6.96 -19.23 -2.56
CA ASP A 7 -6.09 -18.54 -1.60
C ASP A 7 -5.87 -17.07 -1.96
N GLN A 8 -5.70 -16.77 -3.26
CA GLN A 8 -5.55 -15.39 -3.74
C GLN A 8 -6.85 -14.59 -3.56
N LYS A 9 -8.02 -15.21 -3.76
CA LYS A 9 -9.32 -14.56 -3.53
C LYS A 9 -9.52 -14.24 -2.05
N ILE A 10 -9.23 -15.20 -1.16
CA ILE A 10 -9.32 -15.02 0.30
C ILE A 10 -8.39 -13.89 0.75
N LEU A 11 -7.19 -13.80 0.19
CA LEU A 11 -6.27 -12.71 0.50
C LEU A 11 -6.86 -11.34 0.10
N VAL A 12 -7.42 -11.24 -1.11
CA VAL A 12 -8.05 -10.00 -1.59
C VAL A 12 -9.23 -9.61 -0.71
N GLU A 13 -10.08 -10.57 -0.34
CA GLU A 13 -11.23 -10.33 0.53
C GLU A 13 -10.81 -9.77 1.89
N LYS A 14 -9.81 -10.38 2.55
CA LYS A 14 -9.26 -9.88 3.83
C LYS A 14 -8.71 -8.47 3.74
N VAL A 15 -8.03 -8.13 2.65
CA VAL A 15 -7.53 -6.77 2.41
C VAL A 15 -8.70 -5.81 2.26
N CYS A 16 -9.68 -6.16 1.41
CA CYS A 16 -10.88 -5.34 1.23
C CYS A 16 -11.63 -5.11 2.55
N GLU A 17 -11.87 -6.16 3.34
CA GLU A 17 -12.53 -6.07 4.65
C GLU A 17 -11.76 -5.17 5.62
N LYS A 18 -10.44 -5.31 5.69
CA LYS A 18 -9.58 -4.49 6.56
C LYS A 18 -9.68 -3.01 6.23
N PHE A 19 -9.72 -2.68 4.95
CA PHE A 19 -9.65 -1.29 4.49
C PHE A 19 -11.00 -0.65 4.19
N ALA A 20 -12.10 -1.42 4.12
CA ALA A 20 -13.43 -0.93 3.75
C ALA A 20 -14.01 0.13 4.70
N GLY A 21 -13.57 0.16 5.96
CA GLY A 21 -14.04 1.13 6.96
C GLY A 21 -13.36 2.50 6.89
N TYR A 22 -12.30 2.66 6.10
CA TYR A 22 -11.54 3.90 6.00
C TYR A 22 -12.05 4.78 4.87
N SER A 23 -12.07 6.10 5.10
CA SER A 23 -12.32 7.05 4.02
C SER A 23 -11.13 7.10 3.05
N GLY A 24 -11.34 7.67 1.85
CA GLY A 24 -10.24 7.89 0.91
C GLY A 24 -9.11 8.75 1.48
N SER A 25 -9.45 9.73 2.33
CA SER A 25 -8.47 10.57 3.03
C SER A 25 -7.66 9.77 4.05
N ASP A 26 -8.30 8.86 4.78
CA ASP A 26 -7.63 7.99 5.74
C ASP A 26 -6.67 7.04 5.02
N LEU A 27 -7.10 6.40 3.93
CA LEU A 27 -6.25 5.52 3.12
C LEU A 27 -5.05 6.25 2.52
N SER A 28 -5.25 7.50 2.08
CA SER A 28 -4.16 8.35 1.60
C SER A 28 -3.17 8.69 2.71
N ALA A 29 -3.66 9.09 3.89
CA ALA A 29 -2.80 9.37 5.04
C ALA A 29 -2.01 8.14 5.50
N MET A 30 -2.65 6.96 5.50
CA MET A 30 -1.99 5.69 5.79
C MET A 30 -0.88 5.41 4.78
N THR A 31 -1.17 5.50 3.48
CA THR A 31 -0.18 5.27 2.42
C THR A 31 1.00 6.25 2.53
N HIS A 32 0.74 7.52 2.84
CA HIS A 32 1.78 8.54 3.01
C HIS A 32 2.67 8.30 4.24
N SER A 33 2.21 7.49 5.19
CA SER A 33 2.97 7.10 6.37
C SER A 33 3.88 5.89 6.11
N GLU A 34 3.73 5.19 4.99
CA GLU A 34 4.52 4.00 4.67
C GLU A 34 5.92 4.37 4.15
N ASP A 35 6.94 3.59 4.53
CA ASP A 35 8.32 3.85 4.11
C ASP A 35 8.53 3.82 2.59
N PRO A 36 7.91 2.89 1.81
CA PRO A 36 7.96 2.93 0.35
C PRO A 36 7.51 4.26 -0.23
N TRP A 37 6.47 4.87 0.35
CA TRP A 37 5.97 6.16 -0.09
C TRP A 37 6.91 7.28 0.33
N LYS A 38 7.33 7.33 1.60
CA LYS A 38 8.26 8.35 2.11
C LYS A 38 9.61 8.36 1.39
N ASN A 39 10.12 7.19 1.03
CA ASN A 39 11.39 7.06 0.32
C ASN A 39 11.29 7.53 -1.14
N ALA A 40 10.12 7.40 -1.76
CA ALA A 40 9.88 7.91 -3.11
C ALA A 40 9.50 9.40 -3.11
N TYR A 41 8.85 9.87 -2.05
CA TYR A 41 8.37 11.24 -1.93
C TYR A 41 9.38 12.15 -1.22
N ASP A 42 10.05 13.02 -1.98
CA ASP A 42 10.85 14.10 -1.42
C ASP A 42 9.92 15.21 -0.88
N GLY A 43 9.52 15.06 0.38
CA GLY A 43 8.60 15.97 1.08
C GLY A 43 9.15 17.35 1.40
N ALA A 44 10.36 17.69 0.93
CA ALA A 44 10.96 19.02 1.11
C ALA A 44 10.14 20.14 0.45
N ASN A 45 9.35 19.82 -0.58
CA ASN A 45 8.38 20.74 -1.17
C ASN A 45 6.97 20.17 -0.92
N GLY A 46 6.20 20.78 -0.02
CA GLY A 46 4.83 20.34 0.32
C GLY A 46 3.82 20.33 -0.84
N SER A 47 4.23 20.82 -2.02
CA SER A 47 3.48 20.77 -3.28
C SER A 47 4.19 19.94 -4.36
N ALA A 48 5.29 19.25 -4.05
CA ALA A 48 5.99 18.40 -4.99
C ALA A 48 5.06 17.26 -5.40
N ILE A 49 5.03 16.98 -6.70
CA ILE A 49 4.42 15.77 -7.23
C ILE A 49 5.39 14.60 -7.00
N CYS A 50 4.87 13.43 -6.63
CA CYS A 50 5.68 12.24 -6.52
C CYS A 50 6.14 11.82 -7.93
N VAL A 51 7.39 12.11 -8.28
CA VAL A 51 7.98 11.77 -9.58
C VAL A 51 8.73 10.44 -9.56
N GLN A 52 9.04 9.93 -8.36
CA GLN A 52 9.77 8.68 -8.21
C GLN A 52 8.81 7.50 -8.22
N LYS A 53 9.19 6.47 -8.97
CA LYS A 53 8.44 5.22 -9.02
C LYS A 53 8.72 4.39 -7.77
N ILE A 54 7.68 4.08 -7.01
CA ILE A 54 7.76 3.07 -5.93
C ILE A 54 8.00 1.70 -6.58
N THR A 55 9.09 1.03 -6.20
CA THR A 55 9.46 -0.26 -6.77
C THR A 55 8.63 -1.39 -6.17
N LYS A 56 8.40 -2.45 -6.96
CA LYS A 56 7.70 -3.65 -6.46
C LYS A 56 8.46 -4.34 -5.33
N ASP A 57 9.79 -4.28 -5.37
CA ASP A 57 10.65 -4.84 -4.32
C ASP A 57 10.47 -4.08 -3.00
N SER A 58 10.44 -2.75 -3.05
CA SER A 58 10.17 -1.91 -1.86
C SER A 58 8.80 -2.20 -1.24
N LEU A 59 7.75 -2.35 -2.06
CA LEU A 59 6.43 -2.75 -1.59
C LEU A 59 6.45 -4.15 -0.96
N LYS A 60 7.11 -5.11 -1.61
CA LYS A 60 7.23 -6.49 -1.12
C LYS A 60 7.93 -6.51 0.24
N ASP A 61 9.05 -5.82 0.39
CA ASP A 61 9.82 -5.79 1.62
C ASP A 61 9.00 -5.17 2.77
N TYR A 62 8.29 -4.08 2.48
CA TYR A 62 7.44 -3.41 3.46
C TYR A 62 6.27 -4.29 3.92
N TYR A 63 5.48 -4.85 3.00
CA TYR A 63 4.32 -5.69 3.33
C TYR A 63 4.70 -7.09 3.84
N SER A 64 5.93 -7.56 3.61
CA SER A 64 6.44 -8.81 4.20
C SER A 64 6.84 -8.64 5.67
N THR A 65 7.24 -7.42 6.08
CA THR A 65 7.68 -7.10 7.44
C THR A 65 6.55 -6.55 8.30
N HIS A 66 5.60 -5.84 7.69
CA HIS A 66 4.44 -5.26 8.35
C HIS A 66 3.20 -6.13 8.10
N ASN A 67 2.79 -6.88 9.12
CA ASN A 67 1.62 -7.75 8.99
C ASN A 67 0.32 -6.98 9.26
N PHE A 68 -0.28 -6.41 8.20
CA PHE A 68 -1.54 -5.64 8.28
C PHE A 68 -2.80 -6.52 8.43
N LEU A 69 -2.69 -7.81 8.12
CA LEU A 69 -3.80 -8.77 8.08
C LEU A 69 -3.83 -9.70 9.30
N ARG A 70 -3.10 -9.34 10.36
CA ARG A 70 -3.11 -10.07 11.63
C ARG A 70 -4.31 -9.69 12.50
#